data_AF-A0A9D1QMF1-F1
#
_entry.id   AF-A0A9D1QMF1-F1
#
_cell.length_a   1.000
_cell.length_b   1.000
_cell.length_c   1.000
_cell.angle_alpha   90.00
_cell.angle_beta   90.00
_cell.angle_gamma   90.00
#
_symmetry.space_group_name_H-M   'P 1'
#
loop_
_entity.id
_entity.type
_entity.pdbx_description
1 polymer ?
#
loop_
_entity_poly.entity_id
_entity_poly.type
_entity_poly.pdbx_seq_one_letter_code
_entity_poly.pdbx_strand_id
1 'polypeptide(L)'
;MALNGTGAELMMLALLPVIPFGCFYAMEDTGGAIPFWAIRAGTGRYISCKTVAAILSAMGVFAVGVLLYVAVALLNGKAFLSDMMDGTSYYQFGNALTLVFYIVHYMFTAGVWAAVGVFVSTCLPNLYVALAAPSVIYMLVMWFDQYWPSELGWCNVRNLTASLYDCAEPGQTLLLHVGVCLVYMVILTLASVANGKRRQQNA
;
A
#
# COMPACT_ATOMS: atom_id res chain seq x y z
N MET A 1 8.94 28.11 -3.02
CA MET A 1 8.25 27.62 -4.23
C MET A 1 8.96 26.34 -4.69
N ALA A 2 8.45 25.17 -4.25
CA ALA A 2 8.78 23.78 -4.68
C ALA A 2 8.40 22.70 -3.62
N LEU A 3 7.72 23.04 -2.50
CA LEU A 3 7.39 22.08 -1.42
C LEU A 3 5.93 22.18 -0.93
N ASN A 4 4.98 22.50 -1.81
CA ASN A 4 3.55 22.35 -1.52
C ASN A 4 3.00 21.01 -2.07
N GLY A 5 3.78 19.92 -1.94
CA GLY A 5 3.53 18.61 -2.56
C GLY A 5 3.51 17.43 -1.58
N THR A 6 3.23 17.69 -0.30
CA THR A 6 3.48 16.74 0.80
C THR A 6 2.71 15.41 0.69
N GLY A 7 1.51 15.38 0.11
CA GLY A 7 0.76 14.11 -0.06
C GLY A 7 1.24 13.21 -1.20
N ALA A 8 1.69 13.80 -2.32
CA ALA A 8 2.03 13.04 -3.54
C ALA A 8 3.39 12.35 -3.46
N GLU A 9 4.37 12.95 -2.80
CA GLU A 9 5.71 12.39 -2.61
C GLU A 9 5.68 11.16 -1.70
N LEU A 10 4.92 11.25 -0.61
CA LEU A 10 4.74 10.16 0.36
C LEU A 10 3.96 8.99 -0.25
N MET A 11 3.06 9.29 -1.18
CA MET A 11 2.40 8.28 -1.98
C MET A 11 3.30 7.63 -3.03
N MET A 12 4.13 8.41 -3.71
CA MET A 12 5.14 7.86 -4.62
C MET A 12 6.08 6.91 -3.87
N LEU A 13 6.46 7.26 -2.63
CA LEU A 13 7.19 6.39 -1.71
C LEU A 13 6.40 5.14 -1.30
N ALA A 14 5.08 5.22 -1.12
CA ALA A 14 4.23 4.08 -0.80
C ALA A 14 3.94 3.16 -2.01
N LEU A 15 3.99 3.70 -3.24
CA LEU A 15 3.81 2.97 -4.48
C LEU A 15 5.11 2.34 -5.01
N LEU A 16 6.27 2.90 -4.68
CA LEU A 16 7.58 2.40 -5.10
C LEU A 16 7.80 0.90 -4.82
N PRO A 17 7.43 0.36 -3.64
CA PRO A 17 7.62 -1.06 -3.33
C PRO A 17 6.70 -1.98 -4.15
N VAL A 18 5.64 -1.45 -4.76
CA VAL A 18 4.72 -2.24 -5.59
C VAL A 18 5.41 -2.74 -6.86
N ILE A 19 6.43 -2.04 -7.34
CA ILE A 19 7.20 -2.40 -8.54
C ILE A 19 7.84 -3.79 -8.39
N PRO A 20 8.69 -4.06 -7.37
CA PRO A 20 9.28 -5.38 -7.19
C PRO A 20 8.31 -6.42 -6.63
N PHE A 21 7.33 -6.04 -5.80
CA PHE A 21 6.54 -7.01 -5.02
C PHE A 21 5.14 -7.27 -5.55
N GLY A 22 4.47 -6.27 -6.13
CA GLY A 22 3.12 -6.41 -6.67
C GLY A 22 3.05 -7.26 -7.93
N CYS A 23 4.16 -7.41 -8.66
CA CYS A 23 4.17 -8.01 -9.99
C CYS A 23 4.61 -9.49 -10.02
N PHE A 24 4.81 -10.13 -8.86
CA PHE A 24 5.42 -11.47 -8.81
C PHE A 24 4.67 -12.50 -9.66
N TYR A 25 3.33 -12.48 -9.64
CA TYR A 25 2.54 -13.46 -10.37
C TYR A 25 2.70 -13.28 -11.88
N ALA A 26 2.66 -12.03 -12.37
CA ALA A 26 2.88 -11.74 -13.78
C ALA A 26 4.30 -12.12 -14.24
N MET A 27 5.32 -11.89 -13.40
CA MET A 27 6.72 -12.28 -13.69
C MET A 27 6.89 -13.80 -13.76
N GLU A 28 6.21 -14.53 -12.89
CA GLU A 28 6.32 -16.00 -12.85
C GLU A 28 5.45 -16.69 -13.89
N ASP A 29 4.36 -16.06 -14.33
CA ASP A 29 3.54 -16.53 -15.45
C ASP A 29 4.33 -16.42 -16.76
N THR A 30 4.95 -15.26 -17.03
CA THR A 30 5.83 -15.10 -18.20
C THR A 30 7.07 -15.98 -18.15
N GLY A 31 7.60 -16.26 -16.96
CA GLY A 31 8.69 -17.20 -16.74
C GLY A 31 8.28 -18.68 -16.79
N GLY A 32 6.99 -19.01 -16.91
CA GLY A 32 6.49 -20.39 -16.89
C GLY A 32 6.73 -21.12 -15.55
N ALA A 33 6.98 -20.40 -14.46
CA ALA A 33 7.37 -20.97 -13.17
C ALA A 33 6.15 -21.41 -12.33
N ILE A 34 4.97 -20.83 -12.59
CA ILE A 34 3.75 -21.06 -11.78
C ILE A 34 3.37 -22.55 -11.66
N PRO A 35 3.38 -23.38 -12.73
CA PRO A 35 3.01 -24.79 -12.63
C PRO A 35 3.90 -25.57 -11.65
N PHE A 36 5.21 -25.29 -11.62
CA PHE A 36 6.15 -25.96 -10.72
C PHE A 36 5.83 -25.69 -9.25
N TRP A 37 5.47 -24.45 -8.92
CA TRP A 37 5.08 -24.07 -7.56
C TRP A 37 3.69 -24.58 -7.19
N ALA A 38 2.75 -24.51 -8.14
CA ALA A 38 1.37 -24.94 -7.95
C ALA A 38 1.25 -26.45 -7.72
N ILE A 39 2.05 -27.28 -8.40
CA ILE A 39 2.07 -28.74 -8.20
C ILE A 39 2.52 -29.11 -6.78
N ARG A 40 3.53 -28.41 -6.24
CA ARG A 40 4.11 -28.75 -4.93
C ARG A 40 3.29 -28.24 -3.75
N ALA A 41 2.73 -27.03 -3.84
CA ALA A 41 2.07 -26.36 -2.71
C ALA A 41 0.55 -26.24 -2.84
N GLY A 42 0.01 -26.42 -4.05
CA GLY A 42 -1.33 -26.03 -4.44
C GLY A 42 -1.43 -24.53 -4.74
N THR A 43 -2.13 -24.18 -5.82
CA THR A 43 -2.25 -22.80 -6.34
C THR A 43 -2.71 -21.80 -5.27
N GLY A 44 -3.66 -22.19 -4.41
CA GLY A 44 -4.19 -21.29 -3.39
C GLY A 44 -3.18 -20.90 -2.32
N ARG A 45 -2.44 -21.88 -1.78
CA ARG A 45 -1.41 -21.64 -0.75
C ARG A 45 -0.23 -20.89 -1.34
N TYR A 46 0.15 -21.23 -2.58
CA TYR A 46 1.20 -20.52 -3.31
C TYR A 46 0.90 -19.02 -3.44
N ILE A 47 -0.29 -18.68 -3.96
CA ILE A 47 -0.69 -17.26 -4.14
C ILE A 47 -0.82 -16.56 -2.80
N SER A 48 -1.46 -17.17 -1.80
CA SER A 48 -1.63 -16.52 -0.49
C SER A 48 -0.29 -16.22 0.17
N CYS A 49 0.64 -17.17 0.17
CA CYS A 49 1.95 -16.98 0.79
C CYS A 49 2.76 -15.89 0.08
N LYS A 50 2.76 -15.86 -1.26
CA LYS A 50 3.47 -14.81 -2.01
C LYS A 50 2.80 -13.45 -1.90
N THR A 51 1.47 -13.41 -1.80
CA THR A 51 0.74 -12.16 -1.55
C THR A 51 1.11 -11.59 -0.18
N VAL A 52 1.11 -12.43 0.88
CA VAL A 52 1.53 -12.01 2.22
C VAL A 52 2.98 -11.56 2.23
N ALA A 53 3.88 -12.29 1.57
CA ALA A 53 5.27 -11.89 1.43
C ALA A 53 5.40 -10.53 0.72
N ALA A 54 4.68 -10.32 -0.39
CA ALA A 54 4.69 -9.06 -1.13
C ALA A 54 4.19 -7.87 -0.28
N ILE A 55 3.11 -8.07 0.47
CA ILE A 55 2.57 -7.07 1.41
C ILE A 55 3.61 -6.72 2.47
N LEU A 56 4.18 -7.73 3.15
CA LEU A 56 5.17 -7.50 4.21
C LEU A 56 6.45 -6.85 3.68
N SER A 57 6.89 -7.24 2.48
CA SER A 57 8.03 -6.61 1.81
C SER A 57 7.75 -5.14 1.47
N ALA A 58 6.54 -4.82 0.98
CA ALA A 58 6.17 -3.44 0.68
C ALA A 58 6.11 -2.57 1.95
N MET A 59 5.49 -3.10 3.02
CA MET A 59 5.47 -2.47 4.34
C MET A 59 6.88 -2.21 4.87
N GLY A 60 7.78 -3.20 4.76
CA GLY A 60 9.16 -3.11 5.22
C GLY A 60 9.97 -2.10 4.42
N VAL A 61 9.88 -2.10 3.08
CA VAL A 61 10.60 -1.14 2.23
C VAL A 61 10.13 0.28 2.51
N PHE A 62 8.84 0.51 2.71
CA PHE A 62 8.35 1.83 3.09
C PHE A 62 8.94 2.29 4.43
N ALA A 63 8.87 1.46 5.48
CA ALA A 63 9.38 1.79 6.79
C ALA A 63 10.89 2.09 6.77
N VAL A 64 11.67 1.24 6.09
CA VAL A 64 13.12 1.45 5.93
C VAL A 64 13.41 2.70 5.11
N GLY A 65 12.65 2.97 4.04
CA GLY A 65 12.81 4.15 3.20
C GLY A 65 12.61 5.45 3.97
N VAL A 66 11.55 5.52 4.79
CA VAL A 66 11.29 6.68 5.66
C VAL A 66 12.38 6.85 6.72
N LEU A 67 12.79 5.76 7.39
CA LEU A 67 13.85 5.83 8.40
C LEU A 67 15.20 6.28 7.81
N LEU A 68 15.54 5.78 6.62
CA LEU A 68 16.75 6.19 5.91
C LEU A 68 16.68 7.67 5.52
N TYR A 69 15.53 8.12 5.01
CA TYR A 69 15.29 9.53 4.69
C TYR A 69 15.48 10.42 5.93
N VAL A 70 14.87 10.05 7.06
CA VAL A 70 15.01 10.77 8.33
C VAL A 70 16.48 10.83 8.75
N ALA A 71 17.21 9.72 8.68
CA ALA A 71 18.63 9.67 9.03
C ALA A 71 19.46 10.62 8.15
N VAL A 72 19.26 10.62 6.83
CA VAL A 72 19.94 11.53 5.91
C VAL A 72 19.59 13.00 6.19
N ALA A 73 18.32 13.30 6.50
CA ALA A 73 17.90 14.66 6.82
C ALA A 73 18.56 15.18 8.10
N LEU A 74 18.64 14.33 9.14
CA LEU A 74 19.34 14.63 10.39
C LEU A 74 20.83 14.87 10.19
N LEU A 75 21.50 14.03 9.38
CA LEU A 75 22.92 14.19 9.04
C LEU A 75 23.20 15.50 8.29
N ASN A 76 22.23 15.98 7.51
CA ASN A 76 22.31 17.26 6.79
C ASN A 76 21.88 18.48 7.63
N GLY A 77 21.61 18.30 8.94
CA GLY A 77 21.20 19.39 9.83
C GLY A 77 19.82 19.98 9.51
N LYS A 78 18.99 19.28 8.71
CA LYS A 78 17.63 19.73 8.41
C LYS A 78 16.68 19.32 9.53
N ALA A 79 15.90 20.27 10.02
CA ALA A 79 14.81 20.02 10.96
C ALA A 79 13.62 19.36 10.23
N PHE A 80 13.75 18.08 9.93
CA PHE A 80 12.71 17.34 9.19
C PHE A 80 11.42 17.14 10.00
N LEU A 81 11.56 17.02 11.32
CA LEU A 81 10.44 16.71 12.19
C LEU A 81 9.52 17.91 12.39
N SER A 82 10.02 19.16 12.38
CA SER A 82 9.18 20.34 12.63
C SER A 82 8.21 20.66 11.48
N ASP A 83 8.59 20.39 10.23
CA ASP A 83 7.79 20.78 9.05
C ASP A 83 6.75 19.72 8.64
N MET A 84 6.96 18.44 9.00
CA MET A 84 6.01 17.35 8.73
C MET A 84 4.78 17.40 9.67
N MET A 85 4.79 18.31 10.63
CA MET A 85 4.07 18.21 11.89
C MET A 85 2.86 19.15 12.00
N ASP A 86 2.76 20.16 11.15
CA ASP A 86 1.62 21.08 11.14
C ASP A 86 0.48 20.52 10.29
N GLY A 87 -0.60 20.09 10.94
CA GLY A 87 -1.87 19.73 10.28
C GLY A 87 -2.33 18.28 10.42
N THR A 88 -1.70 17.47 11.29
CA THR A 88 -2.12 16.09 11.54
C THR A 88 -2.50 15.87 13.01
N SER A 89 -3.49 15.00 13.27
CA SER A 89 -3.87 14.64 14.65
C SER A 89 -2.72 14.00 15.42
N TYR A 90 -1.74 13.41 14.74
CA TYR A 90 -0.58 12.76 15.34
C TYR A 90 0.40 13.72 16.04
N TYR A 91 0.38 15.02 15.71
CA TYR A 91 1.27 16.04 16.29
C TYR A 91 1.25 16.09 17.82
N GLN A 92 0.15 15.67 18.43
CA GLN A 92 -0.10 15.74 19.87
C GLN A 92 0.88 14.91 20.71
N PHE A 93 1.61 13.95 20.12
CA PHE A 93 2.50 13.04 20.85
C PHE A 93 4.00 13.41 20.80
N GLY A 94 4.34 14.57 20.23
CA GLY A 94 5.73 15.01 20.07
C GLY A 94 6.49 14.25 18.97
N ASN A 95 7.71 14.70 18.66
CA ASN A 95 8.37 14.38 17.38
C ASN A 95 8.60 12.89 17.12
N ALA A 96 9.04 12.12 18.12
CA ALA A 96 9.39 10.71 17.94
C ALA A 96 8.16 9.80 17.79
N LEU A 97 7.15 9.98 18.65
CA LEU A 97 5.93 9.17 18.59
C LEU A 97 5.13 9.50 17.33
N THR A 98 5.03 10.77 16.96
CA THR A 98 4.37 11.20 15.70
C THR A 98 4.96 10.48 14.50
N LEU A 99 6.30 10.38 14.41
CA LEU A 99 6.98 9.66 13.34
C LEU A 99 6.60 8.17 13.31
N VAL A 100 6.49 7.53 14.48
CA VAL A 100 6.07 6.12 14.58
C VAL A 100 4.64 5.95 14.08
N PHE A 101 3.69 6.79 14.54
CA PHE A 101 2.30 6.75 14.05
C PHE A 101 2.23 6.95 12.54
N TYR A 102 3.05 7.86 12.01
CA TYR A 102 3.13 8.14 10.58
C TYR A 102 3.66 6.95 9.78
N ILE A 103 4.76 6.33 10.24
CA ILE A 103 5.33 5.13 9.60
C ILE A 103 4.30 4.00 9.58
N VAL A 104 3.62 3.76 10.71
CA VAL A 104 2.59 2.72 10.79
C VAL A 104 1.41 3.02 9.88
N HIS A 105 0.95 4.27 9.81
CA HIS A 105 -0.14 4.64 8.92
C HIS A 105 0.17 4.31 7.45
N TYR A 106 1.30 4.81 6.95
CA TYR A 106 1.62 4.68 5.52
C TYR A 106 2.24 3.34 5.13
N MET A 107 2.87 2.59 6.06
CA MET A 107 3.29 1.22 5.75
C MET A 107 2.08 0.33 5.43
N PHE A 108 0.98 0.46 6.16
CA PHE A 108 -0.26 -0.29 5.89
C PHE A 108 -0.88 0.13 4.55
N THR A 109 -0.84 1.41 4.20
CA THR A 109 -1.21 1.90 2.87
C THR A 109 -0.36 1.27 1.77
N ALA A 110 0.97 1.22 1.93
CA ALA A 110 1.87 0.56 0.99
C ALA A 110 1.54 -0.94 0.83
N GLY A 111 1.17 -1.62 1.92
CA GLY A 111 0.69 -2.99 1.91
C GLY A 111 -0.58 -3.18 1.07
N VAL A 112 -1.56 -2.28 1.18
CA VAL A 112 -2.78 -2.32 0.34
C VAL A 112 -2.42 -2.18 -1.13
N TRP A 113 -1.55 -1.23 -1.50
CA TRP A 113 -1.15 -1.04 -2.89
C TRP A 113 -0.36 -2.23 -3.46
N ALA A 114 0.45 -2.89 -2.64
CA ALA A 114 1.09 -4.15 -3.02
C ALA A 114 0.04 -5.24 -3.29
N ALA A 115 -0.98 -5.37 -2.42
CA ALA A 115 -2.08 -6.30 -2.63
C ALA A 115 -2.88 -5.99 -3.91
N VAL A 116 -3.06 -4.71 -4.26
CA VAL A 116 -3.68 -4.28 -5.52
C VAL A 116 -2.84 -4.72 -6.71
N GLY A 117 -1.52 -4.51 -6.67
CA GLY A 117 -0.60 -4.98 -7.72
C GLY A 117 -0.71 -6.49 -7.92
N VAL A 118 -0.70 -7.25 -6.82
CA VAL A 118 -0.86 -8.71 -6.86
C VAL A 118 -2.19 -9.10 -7.46
N PHE A 119 -3.30 -8.49 -7.02
CA PHE A 119 -4.62 -8.76 -7.55
C PHE A 119 -4.67 -8.55 -9.06
N VAL A 120 -4.19 -7.41 -9.55
CA VAL A 120 -4.18 -7.13 -10.99
C VAL A 120 -3.27 -8.10 -11.74
N SER A 121 -2.12 -8.45 -11.18
CA SER A 121 -1.22 -9.44 -11.79
C SER A 121 -1.86 -10.83 -11.93
N THR A 122 -2.78 -11.22 -11.02
CA THR A 122 -3.56 -12.47 -11.15
C THR A 122 -4.71 -12.37 -12.16
N CYS A 123 -5.29 -11.17 -12.35
CA CYS A 123 -6.32 -10.93 -13.36
C CYS A 123 -5.72 -10.93 -14.77
N LEU A 124 -4.65 -10.17 -14.94
CA LEU A 124 -3.95 -9.90 -16.19
C LEU A 124 -2.44 -10.12 -15.95
N PRO A 125 -1.90 -11.31 -16.27
CA PRO A 125 -0.50 -11.64 -16.07
C PRO A 125 0.38 -10.98 -17.14
N ASN A 126 0.30 -9.66 -17.20
CA ASN A 126 1.15 -8.82 -18.02
C ASN A 126 1.90 -7.89 -17.06
N LEU A 127 3.24 -7.98 -17.11
CA LEU A 127 4.11 -7.22 -16.22
C LEU A 127 3.85 -5.72 -16.28
N TYR A 128 3.70 -5.16 -17.49
CA TYR A 128 3.48 -3.72 -17.67
C TYR A 128 2.14 -3.27 -17.10
N VAL A 129 1.09 -4.09 -17.26
CA VAL A 129 -0.24 -3.80 -16.70
C VAL A 129 -0.21 -3.88 -15.18
N ALA A 130 0.42 -4.91 -14.61
CA ALA A 130 0.54 -5.07 -13.16
C ALA A 130 1.35 -3.92 -12.52
N LEU A 131 2.36 -3.39 -13.22
CA LEU A 131 3.16 -2.25 -12.77
C LEU A 131 2.39 -0.92 -12.81
N ALA A 132 1.65 -0.67 -13.90
CA ALA A 132 0.93 0.59 -14.07
C ALA A 132 -0.37 0.66 -13.27
N ALA A 133 -1.01 -0.49 -13.02
CA ALA A 133 -2.35 -0.54 -12.47
C ALA A 133 -2.53 0.11 -11.09
N PRO A 134 -1.63 -0.06 -10.10
CA PRO A 134 -1.73 0.63 -8.82
C PRO A 134 -1.87 2.15 -8.98
N SER A 135 -1.04 2.76 -9.85
CA SER A 135 -1.07 4.20 -10.12
C SER A 135 -2.34 4.65 -10.85
N VAL A 136 -2.79 3.87 -11.85
CA VAL A 136 -4.02 4.18 -12.58
C VAL A 136 -5.25 4.04 -11.69
N ILE A 137 -5.33 2.96 -10.90
CA ILE A 137 -6.40 2.73 -9.94
C ILE A 137 -6.41 3.84 -8.90
N TYR A 138 -5.25 4.26 -8.40
CA TYR A 138 -5.15 5.42 -7.52
C TYR A 138 -5.74 6.68 -8.13
N MET A 139 -5.33 7.04 -9.35
CA MET A 139 -5.86 8.24 -10.03
C MET A 139 -7.38 8.16 -10.24
N LEU A 140 -7.89 7.00 -10.65
CA LEU A 140 -9.33 6.77 -10.81
C LEU A 140 -10.06 6.94 -9.49
N VAL A 141 -9.53 6.38 -8.41
CA VAL A 141 -10.16 6.43 -7.11
C VAL A 141 -10.17 7.86 -6.55
N MET A 142 -9.07 8.61 -6.69
CA MET A 142 -9.05 10.04 -6.34
C MET A 142 -10.01 10.87 -7.19
N TRP A 143 -10.26 10.46 -8.44
CA TRP A 143 -11.29 11.09 -9.26
C TRP A 143 -12.70 10.73 -8.79
N PHE A 144 -12.95 9.52 -8.32
CA PHE A 144 -14.26 9.12 -7.78
C PHE A 144 -14.56 9.72 -6.39
N ASP A 145 -13.54 10.16 -5.65
CA ASP A 145 -13.68 10.86 -4.37
C ASP A 145 -14.69 12.02 -4.43
N GLN A 146 -14.72 12.75 -5.55
CA GLN A 146 -15.64 13.88 -5.74
C GLN A 146 -17.13 13.48 -5.73
N TYR A 147 -17.44 12.20 -5.95
CA TYR A 147 -18.79 11.64 -5.94
C TYR A 147 -19.07 10.80 -4.69
N TRP A 148 -18.12 10.72 -3.75
CA TRP A 148 -18.27 9.87 -2.58
C TRP A 148 -19.29 10.46 -1.60
N PRO A 149 -20.29 9.69 -1.14
CA PRO A 149 -21.28 10.18 -0.20
C PRO A 149 -20.62 10.50 1.15
N SER A 150 -20.94 11.67 1.71
CA SER A 150 -20.38 12.18 2.96
C SER A 150 -20.62 11.24 4.15
N GLU A 151 -21.76 10.55 4.15
CA GLU A 151 -22.18 9.55 5.14
C GLU A 151 -21.21 8.36 5.24
N LEU A 152 -20.51 8.04 4.14
CA LEU A 152 -19.51 6.96 4.06
C LEU A 152 -18.08 7.50 4.06
N GLY A 153 -17.85 8.71 4.55
CA GLY A 153 -16.51 9.32 4.61
C GLY A 153 -15.47 8.45 5.36
N TRP A 154 -15.90 7.63 6.31
CA TRP A 154 -15.05 6.72 7.08
C TRP A 154 -14.45 5.56 6.28
N CYS A 155 -14.98 5.24 5.09
CA CYS A 155 -14.38 4.26 4.17
C CYS A 155 -13.93 4.90 2.86
N ASN A 156 -13.85 6.23 2.83
CA ASN A 156 -13.37 6.94 1.67
C ASN A 156 -11.90 6.59 1.41
N VAL A 157 -11.60 6.19 0.18
CA VAL A 157 -10.25 5.78 -0.21
C VAL A 157 -9.26 6.95 -0.19
N ARG A 158 -9.72 8.20 -0.23
CA ARG A 158 -8.89 9.37 0.04
C ARG A 158 -8.21 9.28 1.40
N ASN A 159 -8.92 8.77 2.42
CA ASN A 159 -8.35 8.54 3.75
C ASN A 159 -7.39 7.35 3.81
N LEU A 160 -7.35 6.54 2.75
CA LEU A 160 -6.38 5.46 2.61
C LEU A 160 -5.02 5.96 2.12
N THR A 161 -5.00 7.09 1.39
CA THR A 161 -3.82 7.53 0.63
C THR A 161 -3.38 8.97 0.85
N ALA A 162 -4.31 9.91 1.02
CA ALA A 162 -4.05 11.34 0.88
C ALA A 162 -4.46 12.15 2.12
N SER A 163 -5.37 11.65 2.95
CA SER A 163 -5.83 12.32 4.17
C SER A 163 -5.81 11.38 5.37
N LEU A 164 -5.68 11.96 6.56
CA LEU A 164 -5.83 11.25 7.82
C LEU A 164 -7.30 11.30 8.25
N TYR A 165 -7.77 10.25 8.93
CA TYR A 165 -9.11 10.29 9.51
C TYR A 165 -9.21 11.37 10.59
N ASP A 166 -10.26 12.18 10.49
CA ASP A 166 -10.58 13.30 11.39
C ASP A 166 -11.26 12.80 12.68
N CYS A 167 -10.59 11.89 13.40
CA CYS A 167 -11.02 11.45 14.73
C CYS A 167 -10.34 12.29 15.81
N ALA A 168 -11.07 12.58 16.88
CA ALA A 168 -10.59 13.42 17.98
C ALA A 168 -9.36 12.84 18.70
N GLU A 169 -9.24 11.51 18.74
CA GLU A 169 -8.07 10.82 19.32
C GLU A 169 -7.19 10.19 18.23
N PRO A 170 -5.87 10.44 18.22
CA PRO A 170 -5.03 9.98 17.11
C PRO A 170 -4.80 8.45 17.14
N GLY A 171 -4.90 7.82 18.31
CA GLY A 171 -4.92 6.36 18.41
C GLY A 171 -6.10 5.72 17.68
N GLN A 172 -7.28 6.36 17.74
CA GLN A 172 -8.48 5.90 17.04
C GLN A 172 -8.34 6.07 15.53
N THR A 173 -7.78 7.20 15.06
CA THR A 173 -7.43 7.42 13.64
C THR A 173 -6.53 6.31 13.10
N LEU A 174 -5.48 5.93 13.85
CA LEU A 174 -4.57 4.87 13.43
C LEU A 174 -5.27 3.51 13.39
N LEU A 175 -6.01 3.14 14.44
CA LEU A 175 -6.70 1.85 14.52
C LEU A 175 -7.74 1.69 13.42
N LEU A 176 -8.51 2.74 13.13
CA LEU A 176 -9.47 2.74 12.04
C LEU A 176 -8.77 2.51 10.70
N HIS A 177 -7.68 3.24 10.43
CA HIS A 177 -6.91 3.09 9.21
C HIS A 177 -6.35 1.68 9.04
N VAL A 178 -5.67 1.17 10.07
CA VAL A 178 -5.10 -0.18 10.07
C VAL A 178 -6.20 -1.22 9.86
N GLY A 179 -7.36 -1.07 10.52
CA GLY A 179 -8.50 -1.94 10.36
C GLY A 179 -9.02 -1.97 8.92
N VAL A 180 -9.21 -0.79 8.32
CA VAL A 180 -9.66 -0.65 6.92
C VAL A 180 -8.63 -1.26 5.96
N CYS A 181 -7.34 -0.94 6.12
CA CYS A 181 -6.26 -1.51 5.30
C CYS A 181 -6.19 -3.03 5.39
N LEU A 182 -6.34 -3.62 6.58
CA LEU A 182 -6.38 -5.07 6.78
C LEU A 182 -7.56 -5.71 6.03
N VAL A 183 -8.74 -5.11 6.10
CA VAL A 183 -9.92 -5.60 5.36
C VAL A 183 -9.65 -5.60 3.86
N TYR A 184 -9.11 -4.51 3.29
CA TYR A 184 -8.74 -4.46 1.88
C TYR A 184 -7.70 -5.52 1.50
N MET A 185 -6.64 -5.68 2.30
CA MET A 185 -5.60 -6.69 2.05
C MET A 185 -6.17 -8.11 2.06
N VAL A 186 -7.07 -8.43 3.00
CA VAL A 186 -7.72 -9.75 3.07
C VAL A 186 -8.60 -9.98 1.83
N ILE A 187 -9.46 -9.01 1.48
CA ILE A 187 -10.34 -9.12 0.31
C ILE A 187 -9.54 -9.31 -0.97
N LEU A 188 -8.50 -8.48 -1.18
CA LEU A 188 -7.64 -8.56 -2.37
C LEU A 188 -6.85 -9.88 -2.42
N THR A 189 -6.39 -10.39 -1.28
CA THR A 189 -5.70 -11.69 -1.22
C THR A 189 -6.65 -12.83 -1.59
N LEU A 190 -7.87 -12.85 -1.05
CA LEU A 190 -8.88 -13.87 -1.38
C LEU A 190 -9.27 -13.80 -2.86
N ALA A 191 -9.46 -12.59 -3.40
CA ALA A 191 -9.76 -12.37 -4.81
C ALA A 191 -8.60 -12.84 -5.72
N SER A 192 -7.36 -12.56 -5.33
CA SER A 192 -6.16 -13.02 -6.04
C SER A 192 -6.07 -14.55 -6.09
N VAL A 193 -6.36 -15.21 -4.96
CA VAL A 193 -6.39 -16.68 -4.89
C VAL A 193 -7.49 -17.25 -5.78
N ALA A 194 -8.69 -16.67 -5.75
CA ALA A 194 -9.81 -17.12 -6.57
C ALA A 194 -9.48 -17.01 -8.07
N ASN A 195 -8.93 -15.87 -8.48
CA ASN A 195 -8.56 -15.62 -9.88
C ASN A 195 -7.42 -16.53 -10.36
N GLY A 196 -6.36 -16.68 -9.57
CA GLY A 196 -5.26 -17.56 -9.95
C GLY A 196 -5.68 -19.04 -10.01
N LYS A 197 -6.57 -19.50 -9.12
CA LYS A 197 -7.15 -20.85 -9.23
C LYS A 197 -7.94 -21.03 -10.53
N ARG A 198 -8.82 -20.08 -10.86
CA ARG A 198 -9.61 -20.13 -12.11
C ARG A 198 -8.72 -20.17 -13.35
N ARG A 199 -7.62 -19.41 -13.36
CA ARG A 199 -6.66 -19.41 -14.46
C ARG A 199 -5.95 -20.75 -14.63
N GLN A 200 -5.45 -21.32 -13.54
CA GLN A 200 -4.75 -22.61 -13.59
C GLN A 200 -5.66 -23.79 -13.95
N GLN A 201 -6.99 -23.65 -13.81
CA GLN A 201 -7.96 -24.64 -14.27
C GLN A 201 -8.27 -24.54 -15.77
N ASN A 202 -8.04 -23.37 -16.38
CA ASN A 202 -8.38 -23.07 -17.77
C ASN A 202 -7.15 -23.03 -18.69
N ALA A 203 -5.95 -23.28 -18.15
CA ALA A 203 -4.68 -23.33 -18.86
C ALA A 203 -4.30 -24.78 -19.18
#